data_AF-A0A7R9TEX3-F1
#
_entry.id   AF-A0A7R9TEX3-F1
#
_cell.length_a   1.000
_cell.length_b   1.000
_cell.length_c   1.000
_cell.angle_alpha   90.00
_cell.angle_beta   90.00
_cell.angle_gamma   90.00
#
_symmetry.space_group_name_H-M   'P 1'
#
loop_
_entity.id
_entity.type
_entity.pdbx_description
1 polymer ?
#
loop_
_entity_poly.entity_id
_entity_poly.type
_entity_poly.pdbx_seq_one_letter_code
_entity_poly.pdbx_strand_id
1 'polypeptide(L)'
;SRPPFAGQAYALGRYPFHIHTVGQPYETHGSDQSESNIEGCAIHKTFNRAITAHACHNLNIKRNVAYNSMGHQYFVEDGIETGNTYTENVGLIAHRAFSLLNTDQTPAVFWITNPNNNFIRNRAVGGHSFGFWFDAPAHPTGPSADASVYCRNQPLGVFDGNVAHSNGDSGFWLSEVDPTNTATPVDWRYGSADVHRISGVMSNCVAWGNHASGAATVG
;
A
#
# COMPACT_ATOMS: atom_id res chain seq x y z
N SER A 1 20.65 6.09 -26.86
CA SER A 1 19.83 4.86 -26.72
C SER A 1 18.94 5.02 -25.49
N ARG A 2 17.63 4.74 -25.58
CA ARG A 2 16.76 4.71 -24.39
C ARG A 2 17.16 3.47 -23.57
N PRO A 3 17.53 3.60 -22.28
CA PRO A 3 17.82 2.43 -21.45
C PRO A 3 16.57 1.54 -21.34
N PRO A 4 16.72 0.22 -21.22
CA PRO A 4 15.58 -0.68 -21.08
C PRO A 4 14.87 -0.39 -19.76
N PHE A 5 13.55 -0.22 -19.82
CA PHE A 5 12.70 -0.19 -18.64
C PHE A 5 12.25 -1.62 -18.32
N ALA A 6 12.14 -1.97 -17.05
CA ALA A 6 11.54 -3.24 -16.62
C ALA A 6 9.99 -3.14 -16.57
N GLY A 7 9.30 -4.26 -16.85
CA GLY A 7 7.85 -4.30 -17.05
C GLY A 7 7.42 -3.81 -18.44
N GLN A 8 6.28 -4.29 -18.94
CA GLN A 8 5.75 -3.91 -20.26
C GLN A 8 4.79 -2.73 -20.12
N ALA A 9 5.06 -1.61 -20.81
CA ALA A 9 4.14 -0.49 -20.89
C ALA A 9 2.80 -0.91 -21.54
N TYR A 10 1.69 -0.33 -21.08
CA TYR A 10 0.33 -0.56 -21.61
C TYR A 10 -0.25 -1.97 -21.43
N ALA A 11 0.35 -2.80 -20.56
CA ALA A 11 -0.20 -4.10 -20.18
C ALA A 11 -0.29 -4.22 -18.66
N LEU A 12 -1.52 -4.21 -18.12
CA LEU A 12 -1.79 -4.40 -16.69
C LEU A 12 -1.21 -5.74 -16.21
N GLY A 13 -0.66 -5.77 -15.00
CA GLY A 13 -0.16 -7.00 -14.37
C GLY A 13 1.28 -7.42 -14.70
N ARG A 14 1.99 -6.75 -15.63
CA ARG A 14 3.42 -7.04 -15.93
C ARG A 14 4.37 -6.13 -15.16
N TYR A 15 4.39 -6.29 -13.83
CA TYR A 15 5.30 -5.59 -12.92
C TYR A 15 6.68 -6.30 -12.84
N PRO A 16 7.78 -5.61 -12.49
CA PRO A 16 9.08 -6.23 -12.21
C PRO A 16 8.97 -7.29 -11.10
N PHE A 17 8.17 -7.01 -10.06
CA PHE A 17 7.71 -7.99 -9.09
C PHE A 17 6.20 -7.86 -8.92
N HIS A 18 5.48 -8.89 -9.35
CA HIS A 18 4.08 -9.11 -9.04
C HIS A 18 4.01 -10.44 -8.29
N ILE A 19 3.94 -10.38 -6.96
CA ILE A 19 3.68 -11.60 -6.20
C ILE A 19 2.17 -11.76 -6.10
N HIS A 20 1.74 -12.83 -6.74
CA HIS A 20 0.37 -13.26 -6.80
C HIS A 20 0.37 -14.70 -6.30
N THR A 21 -0.64 -15.05 -5.53
CA THR A 21 -0.72 -16.37 -4.91
C THR A 21 -0.73 -17.51 -5.94
N VAL A 22 -0.05 -18.58 -5.56
CA VAL A 22 -0.21 -19.95 -6.07
C VAL A 22 -1.13 -20.67 -5.07
N GLY A 23 -2.33 -21.09 -5.51
CA GLY A 23 -3.17 -22.05 -4.75
C GLY A 23 -4.20 -21.49 -3.78
N GLN A 24 -4.95 -20.45 -4.15
CA GLN A 24 -6.10 -19.90 -3.39
C GLN A 24 -7.11 -20.97 -2.94
N PRO A 25 -7.25 -21.28 -1.64
CA PRO A 25 -8.49 -21.82 -1.10
C PRO A 25 -9.51 -20.68 -0.99
N TYR A 26 -10.76 -20.91 -1.43
CA TYR A 26 -11.88 -19.96 -1.32
C TYR A 26 -12.11 -19.44 0.12
N GLU A 27 -11.65 -20.20 1.12
CA GLU A 27 -11.87 -19.97 2.54
C GLU A 27 -10.94 -18.93 3.18
N THR A 28 -9.78 -18.65 2.60
CA THR A 28 -8.77 -17.75 3.22
C THR A 28 -8.71 -16.37 2.59
N HIS A 29 -9.45 -16.14 1.51
CA HIS A 29 -9.54 -14.83 0.83
C HIS A 29 -8.15 -14.25 0.51
N GLY A 30 -7.25 -15.06 -0.01
CA GLY A 30 -5.82 -14.75 -0.05
C GLY A 30 -4.98 -15.97 0.33
N SER A 31 -3.66 -15.85 0.32
CA SER A 31 -2.79 -16.93 0.80
C SER A 31 -1.70 -16.43 1.71
N ASP A 32 -1.42 -17.24 2.73
CA ASP A 32 -0.30 -17.02 3.63
C ASP A 32 1.02 -17.07 2.84
N GLN A 33 1.84 -16.04 3.03
CA GLN A 33 3.14 -15.82 2.42
C GLN A 33 4.20 -15.61 3.49
N SER A 34 4.00 -16.11 4.71
CA SER A 34 4.95 -16.00 5.82
C SER A 34 6.37 -16.46 5.45
N GLU A 35 6.47 -17.47 4.58
CA GLU A 35 7.73 -18.06 4.11
C GLU A 35 8.29 -17.37 2.85
N SER A 36 7.56 -16.43 2.26
CA SER A 36 7.98 -15.68 1.07
C SER A 36 8.65 -14.37 1.47
N ASN A 37 9.73 -14.01 0.75
CA ASN A 37 10.47 -12.79 1.00
C ASN A 37 10.92 -12.13 -0.32
N ILE A 38 10.75 -10.82 -0.41
CA ILE A 38 11.38 -9.96 -1.42
C ILE A 38 12.35 -9.06 -0.67
N GLU A 39 13.65 -9.36 -0.75
CA GLU A 39 14.66 -8.68 0.05
C GLU A 39 15.90 -8.26 -0.75
N GLY A 40 16.42 -7.06 -0.42
CA GLY A 40 17.72 -6.59 -0.92
C GLY A 40 17.76 -6.27 -2.42
N CYS A 41 16.60 -6.09 -3.05
CA CYS A 41 16.50 -5.85 -4.49
C CYS A 41 16.59 -4.35 -4.83
N ALA A 42 17.25 -4.01 -5.95
CA ALA A 42 17.23 -2.68 -6.55
C ALA A 42 16.40 -2.71 -7.84
N ILE A 43 15.27 -2.02 -7.84
CA ILE A 43 14.30 -1.97 -8.93
C ILE A 43 14.34 -0.55 -9.50
N HIS A 44 14.88 -0.39 -10.70
CA HIS A 44 15.09 0.92 -11.31
C HIS A 44 14.41 1.03 -12.67
N LYS A 45 13.82 2.19 -12.99
CA LYS A 45 13.30 2.51 -14.33
C LYS A 45 12.28 1.47 -14.82
N THR A 46 11.05 1.58 -14.33
CA THR A 46 9.99 0.62 -14.63
C THR A 46 8.83 1.34 -15.33
N PHE A 47 8.23 0.69 -16.34
CA PHE A 47 7.01 1.22 -16.99
C PHE A 47 5.76 1.01 -16.15
N ASN A 48 5.86 0.17 -15.13
CA ASN A 48 4.80 -0.13 -14.19
C ASN A 48 5.32 -0.03 -12.74
N ARG A 49 4.48 -0.37 -11.77
CA ARG A 49 4.78 -0.39 -10.32
C ARG A 49 6.02 -1.23 -10.00
N ALA A 50 6.67 -0.99 -8.86
CA ALA A 50 7.90 -1.69 -8.52
C ALA A 50 7.63 -3.08 -7.90
N ILE A 51 6.88 -3.12 -6.80
CA ILE A 51 6.47 -4.34 -6.10
C ILE A 51 4.97 -4.26 -5.83
N THR A 52 4.24 -5.23 -6.37
CA THR A 52 2.81 -5.44 -6.11
C THR A 52 2.63 -6.70 -5.27
N ALA A 53 1.97 -6.56 -4.11
CA ALA A 53 1.46 -7.66 -3.31
C ALA A 53 -0.05 -7.77 -3.56
N HIS A 54 -0.47 -8.88 -4.16
CA HIS A 54 -1.87 -9.14 -4.51
C HIS A 54 -2.33 -10.42 -3.82
N ALA A 55 -3.39 -10.31 -3.03
CA ALA A 55 -4.01 -11.40 -2.29
C ALA A 55 -3.00 -12.16 -1.38
N CYS A 56 -1.98 -11.46 -0.90
CA CYS A 56 -0.93 -12.01 -0.05
C CYS A 56 -1.17 -11.61 1.41
N HIS A 57 -0.98 -12.57 2.33
CA HIS A 57 -0.94 -12.30 3.76
C HIS A 57 0.43 -12.60 4.34
N ASN A 58 0.83 -11.89 5.38
CA ASN A 58 2.10 -12.13 6.12
C ASN A 58 3.37 -12.09 5.26
N LEU A 59 3.32 -11.51 4.05
CA LEU A 59 4.45 -11.40 3.14
C LEU A 59 5.54 -10.50 3.71
N ASN A 60 6.80 -10.87 3.50
CA ASN A 60 7.95 -10.04 3.87
C ASN A 60 8.51 -9.28 2.66
N ILE A 61 8.54 -7.94 2.73
CA ILE A 61 9.16 -7.06 1.73
C ILE A 61 10.15 -6.16 2.45
N LYS A 62 11.46 -6.43 2.32
CA LYS A 62 12.48 -5.84 3.19
C LYS A 62 13.66 -5.26 2.42
N ARG A 63 14.15 -4.08 2.82
CA ARG A 63 15.43 -3.53 2.32
C ARG A 63 15.53 -3.42 0.80
N ASN A 64 14.41 -3.20 0.12
CA ASN A 64 14.39 -2.98 -1.31
C ASN A 64 14.50 -1.50 -1.63
N VAL A 65 15.04 -1.18 -2.81
CA VAL A 65 15.06 0.18 -3.36
C VAL A 65 14.27 0.21 -4.66
N ALA A 66 13.20 0.99 -4.71
CA ALA A 66 12.47 1.32 -5.92
C ALA A 66 12.84 2.74 -6.38
N TYR A 67 13.36 2.89 -7.60
CA TYR A 67 13.84 4.16 -8.12
C TYR A 67 13.30 4.45 -9.52
N ASN A 68 12.69 5.64 -9.70
CA ASN A 68 12.28 6.15 -11.00
C ASN A 68 11.31 5.17 -11.70
N SER A 69 10.15 4.96 -11.08
CA SER A 69 9.12 4.02 -11.53
C SER A 69 7.87 4.77 -11.94
N MET A 70 7.15 4.27 -12.95
CA MET A 70 5.81 4.76 -13.30
C MET A 70 4.74 4.14 -12.40
N GLY A 71 3.76 4.92 -11.98
CA GLY A 71 2.70 4.52 -11.06
C GLY A 71 3.15 4.43 -9.62
N HIS A 72 2.35 3.77 -8.78
CA HIS A 72 2.70 3.47 -7.39
C HIS A 72 3.96 2.58 -7.31
N GLN A 73 4.78 2.68 -6.25
CA GLN A 73 5.98 1.84 -6.16
C GLN A 73 5.75 0.55 -5.38
N TYR A 74 5.37 0.66 -4.12
CA TYR A 74 4.98 -0.45 -3.25
C TYR A 74 3.45 -0.45 -3.16
N PHE A 75 2.85 -1.51 -3.67
CA PHE A 75 1.42 -1.54 -3.98
C PHE A 75 0.75 -2.70 -3.26
N VAL A 76 -0.11 -2.38 -2.30
CA VAL A 76 -1.08 -3.30 -1.70
C VAL A 76 -2.32 -3.24 -2.60
N GLU A 77 -2.63 -4.30 -3.34
CA GLU A 77 -3.48 -4.18 -4.54
C GLU A 77 -4.97 -4.03 -4.24
N ASP A 78 -5.60 -5.04 -3.66
CA ASP A 78 -7.06 -5.13 -3.64
C ASP A 78 -7.68 -4.77 -2.29
N GLY A 79 -6.89 -4.65 -1.24
CA GLY A 79 -7.35 -4.38 0.12
C GLY A 79 -7.69 -5.64 0.90
N ILE A 80 -7.58 -6.82 0.30
CA ILE A 80 -7.71 -8.09 1.01
C ILE A 80 -6.43 -8.44 1.79
N GLU A 81 -5.30 -7.87 1.37
CA GLU A 81 -3.97 -8.19 1.87
C GLU A 81 -3.75 -7.68 3.29
N THR A 82 -3.38 -8.58 4.21
CA THR A 82 -3.20 -8.26 5.64
C THR A 82 -1.94 -8.91 6.22
N GLY A 83 -1.42 -8.36 7.32
CA GLY A 83 -0.24 -8.86 8.03
C GLY A 83 1.08 -8.72 7.26
N ASN A 84 1.07 -8.19 6.03
CA ASN A 84 2.30 -8.03 5.25
C ASN A 84 3.22 -7.02 5.92
N THR A 85 4.52 -7.25 5.85
CA THR A 85 5.53 -6.47 6.53
C THR A 85 6.52 -5.85 5.54
N TYR A 86 6.42 -4.53 5.42
CA TYR A 86 7.30 -3.67 4.63
C TYR A 86 8.30 -3.02 5.58
N THR A 87 9.56 -3.44 5.53
CA THR A 87 10.60 -2.93 6.46
C THR A 87 11.82 -2.39 5.73
N GLU A 88 12.26 -1.19 6.11
CA GLU A 88 13.52 -0.59 5.62
C GLU A 88 13.57 -0.46 4.09
N ASN A 89 12.43 -0.37 3.41
CA ASN A 89 12.37 -0.13 1.98
C ASN A 89 12.51 1.36 1.67
N VAL A 90 13.09 1.67 0.51
CA VAL A 90 13.21 3.04 0.02
C VAL A 90 12.56 3.15 -1.35
N GLY A 91 11.54 3.99 -1.46
CA GLY A 91 11.00 4.38 -2.75
C GLY A 91 11.36 5.82 -3.09
N LEU A 92 11.85 6.01 -4.31
CA LEU A 92 12.28 7.29 -4.83
C LEU A 92 11.66 7.54 -6.21
N ILE A 93 11.10 8.74 -6.39
CA ILE A 93 10.69 9.26 -7.70
C ILE A 93 9.65 8.35 -8.37
N ALA A 94 8.47 8.24 -7.76
CA ALA A 94 7.29 7.69 -8.40
C ALA A 94 6.72 8.70 -9.41
N HIS A 95 6.55 8.31 -10.67
CA HIS A 95 6.02 9.15 -11.74
C HIS A 95 4.57 8.82 -12.04
N ARG A 96 3.75 9.82 -12.38
CA ARG A 96 2.38 9.59 -12.87
C ARG A 96 2.36 8.63 -14.07
N ALA A 97 1.38 7.74 -14.12
CA ALA A 97 1.13 6.84 -15.24
C ALA A 97 -0.33 6.96 -15.70
N PHE A 98 -0.54 6.99 -17.02
CA PHE A 98 -1.87 7.07 -17.65
C PHE A 98 -2.35 5.73 -18.22
N SER A 99 -1.50 4.70 -18.16
CA SER A 99 -1.75 3.38 -18.72
C SER A 99 -2.03 2.30 -17.66
N LEU A 100 -2.22 2.71 -16.41
CA LEU A 100 -2.45 1.85 -15.24
C LEU A 100 -3.80 2.20 -14.58
N LEU A 101 -3.95 2.03 -13.27
CA LEU A 101 -5.17 2.44 -12.57
C LEU A 101 -5.29 3.97 -12.59
N ASN A 102 -6.52 4.47 -12.42
CA ASN A 102 -6.74 5.92 -12.34
C ASN A 102 -5.93 6.58 -11.22
N THR A 103 -5.72 5.88 -10.10
CA THR A 103 -4.91 6.33 -8.97
C THR A 103 -3.42 6.46 -9.30
N ASP A 104 -2.91 5.76 -10.32
CA ASP A 104 -1.52 5.93 -10.78
C ASP A 104 -1.29 7.27 -11.49
N GLN A 105 -2.33 8.05 -11.79
CA GLN A 105 -2.18 9.44 -12.25
C GLN A 105 -1.76 10.38 -11.11
N THR A 106 -2.03 9.99 -9.86
CA THR A 106 -1.64 10.68 -8.61
C THR A 106 -0.94 9.69 -7.67
N PRO A 107 0.20 9.11 -8.08
CA PRO A 107 0.73 7.93 -7.44
C PRO A 107 1.37 8.25 -6.08
N ALA A 108 1.38 7.22 -5.24
CA ALA A 108 2.08 7.17 -3.98
C ALA A 108 3.33 6.28 -4.07
N VAL A 109 4.34 6.57 -3.26
CA VAL A 109 5.46 5.63 -3.09
C VAL A 109 4.96 4.34 -2.44
N PHE A 110 4.18 4.44 -1.37
CA PHE A 110 3.46 3.33 -0.75
C PHE A 110 1.97 3.58 -0.86
N TRP A 111 1.27 2.75 -1.63
CA TRP A 111 -0.19 2.78 -1.73
C TRP A 111 -0.80 1.59 -0.99
N ILE A 112 -1.69 1.91 -0.06
CA ILE A 112 -2.08 1.02 1.03
C ILE A 112 -3.61 0.95 1.07
N THR A 113 -4.17 -0.11 0.50
CA THR A 113 -5.61 -0.36 0.45
C THR A 113 -6.16 -1.10 1.67
N ASN A 114 -5.28 -1.58 2.55
CA ASN A 114 -5.68 -2.15 3.83
C ASN A 114 -4.72 -1.71 4.95
N PRO A 115 -5.23 -1.04 6.01
CA PRO A 115 -4.41 -0.55 7.09
C PRO A 115 -3.79 -1.66 7.95
N ASN A 116 -4.28 -2.89 7.87
CA ASN A 116 -3.75 -4.05 8.60
C ASN A 116 -2.48 -4.62 7.93
N ASN A 117 -1.51 -3.75 7.64
CA ASN A 117 -0.19 -4.12 7.16
C ASN A 117 0.85 -3.32 7.94
N ASN A 118 2.05 -3.86 8.06
CA ASN A 118 3.13 -3.29 8.85
C ASN A 118 4.08 -2.52 7.92
N PHE A 119 4.32 -1.25 8.25
CA PHE A 119 5.28 -0.38 7.57
C PHE A 119 6.27 0.15 8.61
N ILE A 120 7.51 -0.31 8.56
CA ILE A 120 8.51 -0.06 9.58
C ILE A 120 9.77 0.54 8.95
N ARG A 121 10.15 1.75 9.36
CA ARG A 121 11.39 2.43 8.94
C ARG A 121 11.55 2.55 7.42
N ASN A 122 10.44 2.66 6.68
CA ASN A 122 10.48 2.88 5.24
C ASN A 122 10.71 4.36 4.92
N ARG A 123 11.22 4.64 3.73
CA ARG A 123 11.45 6.00 3.26
C ARG A 123 10.81 6.24 1.90
N ALA A 124 9.97 7.26 1.82
CA ALA A 124 9.28 7.71 0.62
C ALA A 124 9.77 9.10 0.20
N VAL A 125 10.41 9.18 -0.97
CA VAL A 125 11.12 10.40 -1.41
C VAL A 125 10.75 10.81 -2.83
N GLY A 126 10.41 12.08 -3.03
CA GLY A 126 10.36 12.62 -4.39
C GLY A 126 9.23 12.05 -5.27
N GLY A 127 8.24 11.40 -4.68
CA GLY A 127 7.09 10.87 -5.40
C GLY A 127 6.26 12.00 -6.02
N HIS A 128 5.59 11.71 -7.12
CA HIS A 128 4.76 12.69 -7.82
C HIS A 128 3.67 13.29 -6.93
N SER A 129 2.94 12.47 -6.16
CA SER A 129 1.89 12.93 -5.25
C SER A 129 2.24 12.58 -3.81
N PHE A 130 2.07 11.32 -3.42
CA PHE A 130 2.09 10.96 -2.00
C PHE A 130 3.32 10.15 -1.61
N GLY A 131 3.78 10.30 -0.37
CA GLY A 131 4.74 9.38 0.22
C GLY A 131 4.07 8.06 0.58
N PHE A 132 3.22 8.09 1.60
CA PHE A 132 2.33 7.01 1.99
C PHE A 132 0.90 7.45 1.77
N TRP A 133 0.12 6.65 1.06
CA TRP A 133 -1.29 6.89 0.84
C TRP A 133 -2.08 5.68 1.31
N PHE A 134 -2.81 5.84 2.42
CA PHE A 134 -3.87 4.92 2.78
C PHE A 134 -5.12 5.26 1.98
N ASP A 135 -5.58 4.33 1.16
CA ASP A 135 -6.74 4.45 0.28
C ASP A 135 -7.60 3.21 0.48
N ALA A 136 -8.13 3.04 1.70
CA ALA A 136 -8.78 1.80 2.08
C ALA A 136 -10.26 1.81 1.64
N PRO A 137 -10.63 1.00 0.62
CA PRO A 137 -12.02 0.88 0.21
C PRO A 137 -12.86 0.27 1.35
N ALA A 138 -14.19 0.39 1.24
CA ALA A 138 -15.09 -0.25 2.20
C ALA A 138 -14.92 -1.77 2.20
N HIS A 139 -14.75 -2.36 1.02
CA HIS A 139 -14.53 -3.78 0.78
C HIS A 139 -13.38 -3.97 -0.19
N PRO A 140 -12.71 -5.14 -0.20
CA PRO A 140 -11.74 -5.46 -1.22
C PRO A 140 -12.28 -5.26 -2.62
N THR A 141 -11.43 -4.82 -3.53
CA THR A 141 -11.78 -4.56 -4.92
C THR A 141 -11.13 -5.59 -5.85
N GLY A 142 -11.31 -5.44 -7.15
CA GLY A 142 -10.57 -6.22 -8.14
C GLY A 142 -10.87 -7.72 -8.09
N PRO A 143 -9.91 -8.56 -8.52
CA PRO A 143 -10.04 -10.02 -8.48
C PRO A 143 -10.24 -10.59 -7.08
N SER A 144 -9.86 -9.86 -6.02
CA SER A 144 -10.04 -10.29 -4.63
C SER A 144 -11.31 -9.74 -3.96
N ALA A 145 -12.29 -9.26 -4.74
CA ALA A 145 -13.49 -8.62 -4.20
C ALA A 145 -14.29 -9.51 -3.25
N ASP A 146 -14.56 -9.01 -2.05
CA ASP A 146 -15.30 -9.72 -1.01
C ASP A 146 -16.14 -8.79 -0.12
N ALA A 147 -17.45 -8.91 -0.18
CA ALA A 147 -18.37 -8.05 0.59
C ALA A 147 -18.41 -8.38 2.10
N SER A 148 -17.81 -9.49 2.54
CA SER A 148 -17.75 -9.88 3.96
C SER A 148 -16.57 -9.25 4.70
N VAL A 149 -15.56 -8.77 3.96
CA VAL A 149 -14.35 -8.14 4.53
C VAL A 149 -14.48 -6.61 4.48
N TYR A 150 -14.16 -5.93 5.58
CA TYR A 150 -14.18 -4.46 5.64
C TYR A 150 -12.78 -3.86 5.80
N CYS A 151 -12.15 -3.47 4.68
CA CYS A 151 -10.74 -3.03 4.68
C CYS A 151 -10.52 -1.79 5.54
N ARG A 152 -11.34 -0.75 5.33
CA ARG A 152 -11.31 0.52 6.09
C ARG A 152 -11.37 0.33 7.61
N ASN A 153 -12.08 -0.69 8.07
CA ASN A 153 -12.32 -0.91 9.50
C ASN A 153 -11.32 -1.84 10.17
N GLN A 154 -10.38 -2.40 9.40
CA GLN A 154 -9.34 -3.24 9.96
C GLN A 154 -8.46 -2.45 10.95
N PRO A 155 -7.97 -3.09 12.01
CA PRO A 155 -6.96 -2.50 12.88
C PRO A 155 -5.73 -2.05 12.09
N LEU A 156 -5.20 -0.87 12.42
CA LEU A 156 -3.93 -0.42 11.85
C LEU A 156 -2.80 -1.35 12.32
N GLY A 157 -2.01 -1.85 11.37
CA GLY A 157 -0.78 -2.58 11.66
C GLY A 157 0.29 -1.67 12.26
N VAL A 158 1.51 -2.20 12.43
CA VAL A 158 2.62 -1.40 12.94
C VAL A 158 3.02 -0.36 11.89
N PHE A 159 2.85 0.92 12.20
CA PHE A 159 3.31 2.03 11.37
C PHE A 159 4.32 2.87 12.16
N ASP A 160 5.60 2.55 12.03
CA ASP A 160 6.65 3.08 12.89
C ASP A 160 7.89 3.55 12.13
N GLY A 161 8.42 4.71 12.50
CA GLY A 161 9.73 5.18 12.02
C GLY A 161 9.76 5.55 10.54
N ASN A 162 8.61 5.68 9.89
CA ASN A 162 8.53 5.98 8.46
C ASN A 162 8.86 7.45 8.17
N VAL A 163 9.53 7.67 7.05
CA VAL A 163 9.96 9.00 6.62
C VAL A 163 9.39 9.33 5.25
N ALA A 164 8.75 10.49 5.11
CA ALA A 164 8.17 10.94 3.84
C ALA A 164 8.51 12.40 3.52
N HIS A 165 9.33 12.64 2.48
CA HIS A 165 9.74 13.99 2.15
C HIS A 165 9.89 14.24 0.65
N SER A 166 9.86 15.53 0.27
CA SER A 166 10.05 15.97 -1.12
C SER A 166 8.98 15.45 -2.09
N ASN A 167 7.83 15.00 -1.61
CA ASN A 167 6.74 14.53 -2.46
C ASN A 167 5.93 15.71 -3.01
N GLY A 168 5.39 15.58 -4.23
CA GLY A 168 4.69 16.64 -4.95
C GLY A 168 3.30 16.99 -4.41
N ASP A 169 2.81 16.25 -3.42
CA ASP A 169 1.64 16.56 -2.61
C ASP A 169 1.96 16.36 -1.11
N SER A 170 1.55 15.25 -0.51
CA SER A 170 1.59 15.03 0.93
C SER A 170 2.51 13.88 1.33
N GLY A 171 3.19 14.01 2.48
CA GLY A 171 4.06 12.96 3.01
C GLY A 171 3.26 11.72 3.43
N PHE A 172 2.29 11.93 4.31
CA PHE A 172 1.33 10.92 4.74
C PHE A 172 -0.09 11.38 4.38
N TRP A 173 -0.80 10.61 3.57
CA TRP A 173 -2.18 10.86 3.21
C TRP A 173 -3.04 9.72 3.71
N LEU A 174 -3.88 9.98 4.70
CA LEU A 174 -4.77 9.00 5.28
C LEU A 174 -6.19 9.29 4.79
N SER A 175 -6.63 8.51 3.81
CA SER A 175 -8.03 8.50 3.38
C SER A 175 -8.69 7.22 3.82
N GLU A 176 -9.92 7.34 4.33
CA GLU A 176 -10.82 6.19 4.42
C GLU A 176 -10.35 5.07 5.36
N VAL A 177 -9.69 5.43 6.47
CA VAL A 177 -9.27 4.51 7.54
C VAL A 177 -10.06 4.82 8.83
N ASP A 178 -10.86 3.87 9.31
CA ASP A 178 -11.69 3.99 10.53
C ASP A 178 -11.67 2.68 11.34
N PRO A 179 -10.54 2.39 12.04
CA PRO A 179 -10.32 1.09 12.68
C PRO A 179 -11.33 0.77 13.78
N THR A 180 -11.74 -0.50 13.85
CA THR A 180 -12.66 -1.02 14.87
C THR A 180 -12.09 -2.28 15.52
N ASN A 181 -12.62 -2.66 16.68
CA ASN A 181 -12.17 -3.83 17.43
C ASN A 181 -12.50 -5.18 16.77
N THR A 182 -13.43 -5.22 15.82
CA THR A 182 -13.88 -6.43 15.13
C THR A 182 -13.69 -6.39 13.61
N ALA A 183 -13.05 -5.34 13.08
CA ALA A 183 -12.96 -5.09 11.64
C ALA A 183 -14.31 -5.06 10.92
N THR A 184 -15.32 -4.48 11.58
CA THR A 184 -16.66 -4.25 11.04
C THR A 184 -17.10 -2.81 11.29
N PRO A 185 -17.89 -2.18 10.41
CA PRO A 185 -18.34 -0.81 10.61
C PRO A 185 -19.15 -0.63 11.90
N VAL A 186 -19.03 0.55 12.51
CA VAL A 186 -19.94 0.98 13.59
C VAL A 186 -21.24 1.48 12.95
N ASP A 187 -22.28 0.65 12.92
CA ASP A 187 -23.62 1.00 12.41
C ASP A 187 -24.74 0.28 13.18
N TRP A 188 -25.90 0.92 13.30
CA TRP A 188 -27.09 0.41 14.01
C TRP A 188 -27.58 -0.93 13.46
N ARG A 189 -27.34 -1.20 12.18
CA ARG A 189 -27.68 -2.48 11.53
C ARG A 189 -26.83 -3.65 12.01
N TYR A 190 -25.61 -3.39 12.45
CA TYR A 190 -24.67 -4.41 12.94
C TYR A 190 -24.75 -4.60 14.46
N GLY A 191 -25.57 -3.79 15.14
CA GLY A 191 -26.35 -4.15 16.35
C GLY A 191 -25.61 -4.61 17.61
N SER A 192 -24.29 -4.70 17.57
CA SER A 192 -23.47 -5.19 18.67
C SER A 192 -22.97 -4.01 19.50
N ALA A 193 -23.36 -3.97 20.78
CA ALA A 193 -22.82 -3.04 21.76
C ALA A 193 -21.28 -3.16 21.90
N ASP A 194 -20.70 -4.24 21.38
CA ASP A 194 -19.27 -4.51 21.48
C ASP A 194 -18.47 -3.90 20.34
N VAL A 195 -19.06 -3.48 19.20
CA VAL A 195 -18.32 -2.89 18.08
C VAL A 195 -18.08 -1.40 18.33
N HIS A 196 -16.81 -1.01 18.43
CA HIS A 196 -16.42 0.38 18.64
C HIS A 196 -15.11 0.72 17.92
N ARG A 197 -14.95 2.01 17.63
CA ARG A 197 -13.72 2.56 17.06
C ARG A 197 -12.56 2.33 18.02
N ILE A 198 -11.42 1.93 17.47
CA ILE A 198 -10.17 1.78 18.21
C ILE A 198 -9.12 2.75 17.66
N SER A 199 -8.15 3.11 18.49
CA SER A 199 -7.06 3.99 18.04
C SER A 199 -6.13 3.25 17.08
N GLY A 200 -5.90 3.84 15.90
CA GLY A 200 -4.73 3.52 15.08
C GLY A 200 -3.56 4.44 15.47
N VAL A 201 -2.39 3.88 15.74
CA VAL A 201 -1.22 4.64 16.18
C VAL A 201 -0.12 4.60 15.12
N MET A 202 0.29 5.76 14.64
CA MET A 202 1.49 5.95 13.81
C MET A 202 2.57 6.59 14.67
N SER A 203 3.70 5.91 14.85
CA SER A 203 4.76 6.33 15.79
C SER A 203 6.04 6.74 15.06
N ASN A 204 6.79 7.67 15.63
CA ASN A 204 8.13 8.06 15.17
C ASN A 204 8.20 8.46 13.67
N CYS A 205 7.10 8.94 13.10
CA CYS A 205 7.03 9.31 11.69
C CYS A 205 7.50 10.74 11.47
N VAL A 206 8.25 10.97 10.38
CA VAL A 206 8.82 12.29 10.06
C VAL A 206 8.49 12.66 8.62
N ALA A 207 7.93 13.86 8.41
CA ALA A 207 7.68 14.40 7.09
C ALA A 207 8.13 15.86 6.97
N TRP A 208 8.74 16.20 5.83
CA TRP A 208 9.18 17.58 5.54
C TRP A 208 9.30 17.81 4.03
N GLY A 209 9.32 19.07 3.60
CA GLY A 209 9.60 19.43 2.21
C GLY A 209 8.64 18.85 1.17
N ASN A 210 7.48 18.33 1.58
CA ASN A 210 6.39 17.96 0.68
C ASN A 210 5.66 19.24 0.25
N HIS A 211 5.12 19.24 -0.97
CA HIS A 211 4.59 20.46 -1.58
C HIS A 211 3.29 20.95 -0.91
N ALA A 212 2.41 20.04 -0.49
CA ALA A 212 1.12 20.39 0.12
C ALA A 212 1.15 20.21 1.66
N SER A 213 1.48 19.02 2.16
CA SER A 213 1.42 18.74 3.60
C SER A 213 2.41 17.68 4.10
N GLY A 214 2.73 17.74 5.39
CA GLY A 214 3.47 16.67 6.07
C GLY A 214 2.59 15.43 6.27
N ALA A 215 1.44 15.61 6.89
CA ALA A 215 0.38 14.62 7.05
C ALA A 215 -0.98 15.27 6.82
N ALA A 216 -1.88 14.58 6.13
CA ALA A 216 -3.25 15.01 5.87
C ALA A 216 -4.22 13.84 6.03
N THR A 217 -5.44 14.17 6.44
CA THR A 217 -6.56 13.24 6.52
C THR A 217 -7.74 13.80 5.74
N VAL A 218 -8.47 12.95 5.04
CA VAL A 218 -9.77 13.29 4.45
C VAL A 218 -10.83 12.36 5.03
N GLY A 219 -11.96 12.95 5.44
CA GLY A 219 -13.09 12.26 6.07
C GLY A 219 -14.35 12.40 5.26
#